data_AF-A0A7Z9L7Z1-F1
#
_entry.id   AF-A0A7Z9L7Z1-F1
#
_cell.length_a   1.000
_cell.length_b   1.000
_cell.length_c   1.000
_cell.angle_alpha   90.00
_cell.angle_beta   90.00
_cell.angle_gamma   90.00
#
_symmetry.space_group_name_H-M   'P 1'
#
loop_
_entity.id
_entity.type
_entity.pdbx_description
1 polymer ?
#
loop_
_entity_poly.entity_id
_entity_poly.type
_entity_poly.pdbx_seq_one_letter_code
_entity_poly.pdbx_strand_id
1 'polypeptide(L)'
;MTDKNDSAQPMLPTDDWSSPGSRQLRHRVLIGGLIAVCLLTVVAIFYVLSNRQENQPPIASPNPASHQSDQAPNVDPVQPSPEEKVDPVEEAKPVELPAAEDKKPEETTDPPKPTEPTETPKPTEPPGLTAEPVPSENEQAEAAELSQLLQEFSPLLSNTPFDQPTENQPGSASSLPTTKLPKPPLRRVSMKSSLNFAIAEFTITEPISLHTFLTQVSTISGIPLEIDMAALASQNVTLDLPVTLATKQTTVRQLLQTILQPHGLEFIESDQSLTISYLSTEDERLQDVTYPVADLVSVDQQQATDLVNWIQSLITPGNWESADTGYQIKLQDNQLRIKHLPAAQFQVFRLLARLRMARKIDHPEPADERTAVVSLIPRVEQAEKLLNESISVNVTRSTPLLDIFTKIEQELAVKFVLNGRTLRQSGWSARSDVTLVTDNETLLQSLGVLLTPMELTIRVIDANTLEITSLEDEVARREIEFYPVSHLLKKNRSPQQLIQLIQQKIGTSRFGDDQINQLILFDPTSKYLMIRESQSNHRKLSYLLSSG
;
A
#
# COMPACT_ATOMS: atom_id res chain seq x y z
N MET A 1 16.72 -52.36 -78.62
CA MET A 1 17.95 -52.65 -77.85
C MET A 1 17.76 -52.01 -76.49
N THR A 2 17.92 -52.86 -75.47
CA THR A 2 18.00 -52.61 -74.04
C THR A 2 18.30 -51.16 -73.61
N ASP A 3 17.49 -50.61 -72.71
CA ASP A 3 17.96 -50.53 -71.34
C ASP A 3 16.84 -50.41 -70.29
N LYS A 4 17.11 -51.14 -69.22
CA LYS A 4 16.31 -51.41 -68.03
C LYS A 4 16.80 -50.40 -66.99
N ASN A 5 15.93 -49.53 -66.47
CA ASN A 5 16.32 -48.63 -65.38
C ASN A 5 15.38 -48.83 -64.19
N ASP A 6 16.00 -49.14 -63.06
CA ASP A 6 15.38 -49.55 -61.80
C ASP A 6 14.60 -48.41 -61.15
N SER A 7 13.38 -48.74 -60.73
CA SER A 7 12.49 -47.88 -59.94
C SER A 7 12.93 -47.90 -58.48
N ALA A 8 13.60 -46.85 -58.02
CA ALA A 8 13.78 -46.58 -56.59
C ALA A 8 12.44 -46.13 -55.98
N GLN A 9 11.90 -46.90 -55.04
CA GLN A 9 10.77 -46.47 -54.21
C GLN A 9 11.24 -45.41 -53.19
N PRO A 10 10.54 -44.27 -53.05
CA PRO A 10 10.81 -43.34 -51.96
C PRO A 10 10.29 -43.91 -50.64
N MET A 11 11.22 -44.19 -49.72
CA MET A 11 10.96 -44.61 -48.34
C MET A 11 10.67 -43.40 -47.42
N LEU A 12 9.75 -42.50 -47.77
CA LEU A 12 9.20 -41.53 -46.81
C LEU A 12 7.74 -41.20 -47.16
N PRO A 13 6.82 -41.13 -46.17
CA PRO A 13 5.44 -40.74 -46.40
C PRO A 13 5.38 -39.31 -46.94
N THR A 14 4.67 -39.08 -48.04
CA THR A 14 4.29 -37.73 -48.49
C THR A 14 3.14 -37.21 -47.63
N ASP A 15 3.54 -36.75 -46.46
CA ASP A 15 3.06 -35.63 -45.67
C ASP A 15 1.88 -34.79 -46.19
N ASP A 16 0.68 -35.13 -45.69
CA ASP A 16 -0.46 -34.22 -45.54
C ASP A 16 -0.42 -33.55 -44.14
N TRP A 17 0.40 -32.49 -44.00
CA TRP A 17 0.70 -31.82 -42.73
C TRP A 17 -0.11 -30.54 -42.47
N SER A 18 -1.18 -30.30 -43.23
CA SER A 18 -2.04 -29.13 -43.06
C SER A 18 -3.33 -29.41 -42.26
N SER A 19 -3.56 -30.64 -41.80
CA SER A 19 -4.84 -30.96 -41.14
C SER A 19 -4.95 -30.30 -39.75
N PRO A 20 -6.13 -29.78 -39.35
CA PRO A 20 -6.34 -29.13 -38.04
C PRO A 20 -5.94 -29.99 -36.83
N GLY A 21 -6.02 -31.32 -36.93
CA GLY A 21 -5.58 -32.25 -35.88
C GLY A 21 -4.07 -32.26 -35.63
N SER A 22 -3.26 -31.91 -36.64
CA SER A 22 -1.80 -31.87 -36.54
C SER A 22 -1.29 -30.69 -35.67
N ARG A 23 -2.08 -29.60 -35.55
CA ARG A 23 -1.72 -28.44 -34.70
C ARG A 23 -1.79 -28.76 -33.21
N GLN A 24 -2.79 -29.52 -32.77
CA GLN A 24 -2.89 -29.92 -31.36
C GLN A 24 -1.78 -30.89 -30.95
N LEU A 25 -1.38 -31.80 -31.84
CA LEU A 25 -0.26 -32.71 -31.59
C LEU A 25 1.06 -31.95 -31.48
N ARG A 26 1.32 -30.97 -32.37
CA ARG A 26 2.50 -30.09 -32.28
C ARG A 26 2.54 -29.31 -30.96
N HIS A 27 1.40 -28.78 -30.51
CA HIS A 27 1.34 -28.04 -29.25
C HIS A 27 1.62 -28.95 -28.04
N ARG A 28 1.13 -30.19 -28.05
CA ARG A 28 1.38 -31.17 -26.99
C ARG A 28 2.83 -31.66 -26.97
N VAL A 29 3.44 -31.88 -28.13
CA VAL A 29 4.86 -32.29 -28.23
C VAL A 29 5.79 -31.15 -27.79
N LEU A 30 5.49 -29.90 -28.15
CA LEU A 30 6.27 -28.74 -27.71
C LEU A 30 6.15 -28.50 -26.20
N ILE A 31 4.93 -28.56 -25.63
CA ILE A 31 4.73 -28.45 -24.18
C ILE A 31 5.45 -29.60 -23.45
N GLY A 32 5.29 -30.85 -23.93
CA GLY A 32 5.94 -32.02 -23.33
C GLY A 32 7.46 -31.93 -23.34
N GLY A 33 8.05 -31.45 -24.44
CA GLY A 33 9.49 -31.21 -24.55
C GLY A 33 9.99 -30.14 -23.57
N LEU A 34 9.24 -29.04 -23.41
CA LEU A 34 9.62 -27.94 -22.52
C LEU A 34 9.56 -28.34 -21.05
N ILE A 35 8.55 -29.13 -20.65
CA ILE A 35 8.45 -29.71 -19.31
C ILE A 35 9.62 -30.66 -19.01
N ALA A 36 10.00 -31.52 -19.97
CA ALA A 36 11.12 -32.45 -19.78
C ALA A 36 12.46 -31.72 -19.60
N VAL A 37 12.69 -30.62 -20.34
CA VAL A 37 13.89 -29.79 -20.19
C VAL A 37 13.90 -29.09 -18.83
N CYS A 38 12.78 -28.52 -18.38
CA CYS A 38 12.68 -27.90 -17.06
C CYS A 38 12.95 -28.90 -15.93
N LEU A 39 12.39 -30.11 -16.00
CA LEU A 39 12.63 -31.15 -15.00
C LEU A 39 14.11 -31.58 -14.95
N LEU A 40 14.76 -31.73 -16.11
CA LEU A 40 16.20 -32.04 -16.16
C LEU A 40 17.06 -30.91 -15.56
N THR A 41 16.70 -29.64 -15.78
CA THR A 41 17.43 -28.51 -15.17
C THR A 41 17.26 -28.46 -13.66
N VAL A 42 16.08 -28.75 -13.11
CA VAL A 42 15.85 -28.78 -11.66
C VAL A 42 16.64 -29.93 -11.02
N VAL A 43 16.64 -31.12 -11.63
CA VAL A 43 17.45 -32.26 -11.15
C VAL A 43 18.94 -31.94 -11.18
N ALA A 44 19.44 -31.28 -12.23
CA ALA A 44 20.84 -30.87 -12.31
C ALA A 44 21.22 -29.84 -11.23
N ILE A 45 20.36 -28.84 -10.97
CA ILE A 45 20.56 -27.85 -9.91
C ILE A 45 20.57 -28.54 -8.54
N PHE A 46 19.61 -29.45 -8.28
CA PHE A 46 19.54 -30.19 -7.03
C PHE A 46 20.79 -31.05 -6.82
N TYR A 47 21.27 -31.75 -7.86
CA TYR A 47 22.49 -32.55 -7.80
C TYR A 47 23.73 -31.70 -7.48
N VAL A 48 23.86 -30.50 -8.08
CA VAL A 48 24.97 -29.58 -7.80
C VAL A 48 24.91 -29.04 -6.37
N LEU A 49 23.70 -28.73 -5.87
CA LEU A 49 23.53 -28.23 -4.50
C LEU A 49 23.80 -29.32 -3.46
N SER A 50 23.33 -30.55 -3.66
CA SER A 50 23.59 -31.67 -2.76
C SER A 50 25.08 -32.01 -2.68
N ASN A 51 25.82 -32.01 -3.81
CA ASN A 51 27.26 -32.28 -3.79
C ASN A 51 28.10 -31.14 -3.16
N ARG A 52 27.53 -29.94 -2.98
CA ARG A 52 28.23 -28.82 -2.33
C ARG A 52 28.29 -28.96 -0.82
N GLN A 53 27.39 -29.76 -0.23
CA GLN A 53 27.26 -29.89 1.22
C GLN A 53 28.31 -30.84 1.84
N GLU A 54 28.89 -31.76 1.06
CA GLU A 54 29.93 -32.69 1.52
C GLU A 54 31.35 -32.10 1.54
N ASN A 55 31.58 -30.91 0.96
CA ASN A 55 32.92 -30.34 0.77
C ASN A 55 33.24 -29.12 1.65
N GLN A 56 32.53 -28.89 2.75
CA GLN A 56 32.98 -27.89 3.72
C GLN A 56 34.11 -28.45 4.59
N PRO A 57 35.30 -27.82 4.63
CA PRO A 57 36.37 -28.24 5.53
C PRO A 57 35.94 -28.01 6.99
N PRO A 58 36.39 -28.87 7.92
CA PRO A 58 36.03 -28.76 9.33
C PRO A 58 36.52 -27.43 9.90
N ILE A 59 35.60 -26.65 10.46
CA ILE A 59 35.89 -25.42 11.19
C ILE A 59 36.67 -25.80 12.46
N ALA A 60 37.91 -25.33 12.56
CA ALA A 60 38.75 -25.53 13.73
C ALA A 60 38.22 -24.74 14.93
N SER A 61 38.00 -25.43 16.06
CA SER A 61 37.63 -24.83 17.34
C SER A 61 38.73 -23.91 17.87
N PRO A 62 38.40 -22.73 18.46
CA PRO A 62 39.38 -21.88 19.10
C PRO A 62 39.80 -22.45 20.46
N ASN A 63 41.11 -22.62 20.62
CA ASN A 63 41.78 -23.05 21.84
C ASN A 63 41.97 -21.86 22.79
N PRO A 64 41.67 -21.96 24.10
CA PRO A 64 41.86 -20.86 25.05
C PRO A 64 43.28 -20.85 25.60
N ALA A 65 43.99 -19.73 25.41
CA ALA A 65 45.31 -19.50 26.00
C ALA A 65 45.19 -18.84 27.40
N SER A 66 45.49 -19.64 28.41
CA SER A 66 46.40 -19.37 29.54
C SER A 66 46.65 -17.90 29.98
N HIS A 67 46.24 -17.58 31.21
CA HIS A 67 46.95 -16.66 32.09
C HIS A 67 47.51 -17.39 33.31
N GLN A 68 48.76 -17.04 33.60
CA GLN A 68 49.72 -17.69 34.50
C GLN A 68 49.72 -17.00 35.87
N SER A 69 49.94 -17.79 36.92
CA SER A 69 49.99 -17.41 38.34
C SER A 69 51.18 -16.53 38.73
N ASP A 70 50.97 -15.69 39.77
CA ASP A 70 52.01 -15.29 40.72
C ASP A 70 51.47 -15.28 42.18
N GLN A 71 52.08 -16.16 42.98
CA GLN A 71 52.45 -16.17 44.42
C GLN A 71 51.58 -15.54 45.55
N ALA A 72 51.07 -16.44 46.43
CA ALA A 72 51.10 -16.58 47.93
C ALA A 72 51.20 -15.35 48.89
N PRO A 73 50.78 -15.41 50.20
CA PRO A 73 50.64 -16.61 51.05
C PRO A 73 49.45 -16.72 52.05
N ASN A 74 49.10 -17.98 52.34
CA ASN A 74 48.87 -18.61 53.66
C ASN A 74 48.23 -17.83 54.83
N VAL A 75 46.99 -18.21 55.22
CA VAL A 75 46.50 -18.21 56.62
C VAL A 75 45.56 -19.40 56.84
N ASP A 76 45.72 -20.04 57.99
CA ASP A 76 45.12 -21.29 58.50
C ASP A 76 43.58 -21.38 58.56
N PRO A 77 43.02 -22.61 58.65
CA PRO A 77 41.58 -22.86 58.65
C PRO A 77 40.97 -22.72 60.05
N VAL A 78 39.92 -21.90 60.17
CA VAL A 78 39.06 -21.86 61.37
C VAL A 78 37.79 -22.69 61.12
N GLN A 79 37.59 -23.60 62.05
CA GLN A 79 36.49 -24.53 62.29
C GLN A 79 35.10 -23.87 62.30
N PRO A 80 34.03 -24.58 61.88
CA PRO A 80 32.66 -24.08 61.97
C PRO A 80 32.10 -24.29 63.39
N SER A 81 31.38 -23.29 63.90
CA SER A 81 30.54 -23.37 65.10
C SER A 81 29.09 -22.99 64.73
N PRO A 82 28.09 -23.43 65.52
CA PRO A 82 26.86 -24.01 64.99
C PRO A 82 25.63 -23.08 65.03
N GLU A 83 24.62 -23.53 64.28
CA GLU A 83 23.20 -23.13 64.27
C GLU A 83 22.72 -22.28 65.45
N GLU A 84 22.25 -21.08 65.12
CA GLU A 84 21.35 -20.30 65.98
C GLU A 84 19.96 -20.27 65.35
N LYS A 85 18.98 -20.68 66.16
CA LYS A 85 17.54 -20.76 65.87
C LYS A 85 16.99 -19.39 65.48
N VAL A 86 16.21 -19.36 64.41
CA VAL A 86 15.34 -18.22 64.07
C VAL A 86 13.91 -18.55 64.53
N ASP A 87 13.45 -17.79 65.51
CA ASP A 87 12.08 -17.76 66.03
C ASP A 87 11.12 -17.01 65.08
N PRO A 88 9.80 -17.17 65.23
CA PRO A 88 8.81 -16.87 64.19
C PRO A 88 8.50 -15.37 64.09
N VAL A 89 8.38 -14.89 62.84
CA VAL A 89 8.02 -13.50 62.52
C VAL A 89 6.60 -13.19 62.98
N GLU A 90 6.52 -12.18 63.84
CA GLU A 90 5.33 -11.59 64.45
C GLU A 90 4.51 -10.77 63.43
N GLU A 91 3.20 -10.95 63.51
CA GLU A 91 2.15 -10.37 62.69
C GLU A 91 2.02 -8.84 62.91
N ALA A 92 2.37 -8.05 61.89
CA ALA A 92 2.33 -6.60 61.97
C ALA A 92 0.89 -6.04 61.90
N LYS A 93 0.56 -5.22 62.91
CA LYS A 93 -0.71 -4.49 63.06
C LYS A 93 -0.95 -3.43 61.97
N PRO A 94 -2.23 -3.06 61.70
CA PRO A 94 -2.58 -1.99 60.78
C PRO A 94 -2.20 -0.61 61.34
N VAL A 95 -1.59 0.24 60.50
CA VAL A 95 -1.29 1.65 60.81
C VAL A 95 -2.54 2.50 60.57
N GLU A 96 -2.99 3.19 61.62
CA GLU A 96 -4.05 4.22 61.62
C GLU A 96 -3.64 5.45 60.81
N LEU A 97 -4.54 5.92 59.93
CA LEU A 97 -4.43 7.21 59.25
C LEU A 97 -4.70 8.37 60.23
N PRO A 98 -3.92 9.46 60.20
CA PRO A 98 -4.23 10.65 60.98
C PRO A 98 -5.37 11.46 60.36
N ALA A 99 -6.23 11.96 61.25
CA ALA A 99 -7.38 12.80 60.99
C ALA A 99 -7.00 14.14 60.34
N ALA A 100 -7.81 14.56 59.37
CA ALA A 100 -7.74 15.88 58.75
C ALA A 100 -8.28 16.94 59.71
N GLU A 101 -7.45 17.94 59.99
CA GLU A 101 -7.73 19.07 60.85
C GLU A 101 -8.29 20.24 60.02
N ASP A 102 -9.49 20.70 60.41
CA ASP A 102 -10.20 21.85 59.86
C ASP A 102 -9.37 23.14 59.97
N LYS A 103 -9.03 23.76 58.84
CA LYS A 103 -8.57 25.16 58.78
C LYS A 103 -9.54 26.04 58.00
N LYS A 104 -10.21 26.86 58.81
CA LYS A 104 -10.89 28.14 58.54
C LYS A 104 -10.25 28.96 57.40
N PRO A 105 -11.02 29.51 56.44
CA PRO A 105 -10.53 30.50 55.48
C PRO A 105 -10.62 31.92 56.06
N GLU A 106 -9.49 32.63 56.09
CA GLU A 106 -9.41 34.09 56.22
C GLU A 106 -9.50 34.76 54.84
N GLU A 107 -10.58 35.52 54.66
CA GLU A 107 -10.68 36.92 54.24
C GLU A 107 -9.67 37.54 53.23
N THR A 108 -10.25 38.38 52.34
CA THR A 108 -9.67 39.46 51.51
C THR A 108 -9.14 39.13 50.10
N THR A 109 -9.96 39.43 49.07
CA THR A 109 -9.71 40.53 48.10
C THR A 109 -10.94 40.73 47.21
N ASP A 110 -11.35 42.00 47.06
CA ASP A 110 -12.56 42.45 46.36
C ASP A 110 -12.58 42.10 44.86
N PRO A 111 -13.75 41.77 44.29
CA PRO A 111 -13.96 41.71 42.85
C PRO A 111 -14.15 43.13 42.25
N PRO A 112 -13.63 43.42 41.05
CA PRO A 112 -13.87 44.69 40.39
C PRO A 112 -15.35 44.84 39.98
N LYS A 113 -15.84 46.05 40.22
CA LYS A 113 -17.16 46.61 39.92
C LYS A 113 -17.60 46.40 38.46
N PRO A 114 -18.86 46.00 38.18
CA PRO A 114 -19.41 45.99 36.82
C PRO A 114 -19.52 47.42 36.29
N THR A 115 -18.96 47.64 35.10
CA THR A 115 -19.09 48.91 34.38
C THR A 115 -20.38 48.88 33.57
N GLU A 116 -21.12 49.99 33.57
CA GLU A 116 -22.38 50.22 32.88
C GLU A 116 -22.32 49.98 31.36
N PRO A 117 -23.47 49.68 30.72
CA PRO A 117 -23.58 49.44 29.29
C PRO A 117 -23.36 50.75 28.53
N THR A 118 -22.29 50.79 27.73
CA THR A 118 -22.06 51.87 26.77
C THR A 118 -22.94 51.66 25.53
N GLU A 119 -23.44 52.79 25.04
CA GLU A 119 -24.45 52.99 24.00
C GLU A 119 -24.20 52.24 22.69
N THR A 120 -25.31 51.76 22.13
CA THR A 120 -25.49 51.24 20.78
C THR A 120 -25.08 52.27 19.72
N PRO A 121 -24.09 52.01 18.85
CA PRO A 121 -23.94 52.78 17.63
C PRO A 121 -24.96 52.32 16.59
N LYS A 122 -25.64 53.31 16.00
CA LYS A 122 -26.56 53.21 14.86
C LYS A 122 -25.90 52.49 13.67
N PRO A 123 -26.63 51.67 12.89
CA PRO A 123 -26.12 51.14 11.62
C PRO A 123 -26.00 52.29 10.62
N THR A 124 -24.77 52.60 10.21
CA THR A 124 -24.50 53.44 9.04
C THR A 124 -24.51 52.54 7.82
N GLU A 125 -25.34 52.88 6.83
CA GLU A 125 -25.41 52.23 5.52
C GLU A 125 -24.03 52.17 4.85
N PRO A 126 -23.67 51.05 4.18
CA PRO A 126 -22.43 50.99 3.43
C PRO A 126 -22.51 51.91 2.20
N PRO A 127 -21.53 52.82 2.03
CA PRO A 127 -21.46 53.66 0.84
C PRO A 127 -21.02 52.82 -0.37
N GLY A 128 -21.82 52.88 -1.43
CA GLY A 128 -21.35 52.80 -2.81
C GLY A 128 -20.77 51.46 -3.27
N LEU A 129 -21.61 50.69 -3.97
CA LEU A 129 -21.16 49.77 -5.04
C LEU A 129 -20.27 50.56 -6.00
N THR A 130 -18.97 50.43 -5.81
CA THR A 130 -17.96 50.87 -6.78
C THR A 130 -17.83 49.72 -7.77
N ALA A 131 -18.00 50.02 -9.06
CA ALA A 131 -17.94 49.02 -10.13
C ALA A 131 -16.66 48.19 -10.00
N GLU A 132 -16.82 46.86 -10.12
CA GLU A 132 -15.70 45.92 -10.20
C GLU A 132 -14.69 46.43 -11.25
N PRO A 133 -13.39 46.42 -10.95
CA PRO A 133 -12.39 46.79 -11.94
C PRO A 133 -12.56 45.87 -13.15
N VAL A 134 -12.72 46.48 -14.33
CA VAL A 134 -12.75 45.77 -15.61
C VAL A 134 -11.47 44.93 -15.68
N PRO A 135 -11.58 43.61 -15.86
CA PRO A 135 -10.41 42.74 -15.92
C PRO A 135 -9.46 43.27 -17.00
N SER A 136 -8.18 43.27 -16.66
CA SER A 136 -7.15 43.80 -17.54
C SER A 136 -7.18 43.09 -18.90
N GLU A 137 -6.76 43.78 -19.96
CA GLU A 137 -6.73 43.23 -21.33
C GLU A 137 -5.94 41.90 -21.41
N ASN A 138 -4.99 41.71 -20.47
CA ASN A 138 -4.21 40.49 -20.33
C ASN A 138 -5.00 39.32 -19.71
N GLU A 139 -5.84 39.57 -18.71
CA GLU A 139 -6.72 38.54 -18.11
C GLU A 139 -7.83 38.11 -19.07
N GLN A 140 -8.32 39.03 -19.91
CA GLN A 140 -9.30 38.70 -20.96
C GLN A 140 -8.70 37.82 -22.06
N ALA A 141 -7.43 38.06 -22.43
CA ALA A 141 -6.71 37.21 -23.38
C ALA A 141 -6.47 35.79 -22.81
N GLU A 142 -6.04 35.70 -21.56
CA GLU A 142 -5.86 34.40 -20.88
C GLU A 142 -7.19 33.63 -20.76
N ALA A 143 -8.29 34.31 -20.37
CA ALA A 143 -9.61 33.69 -20.29
C ALA A 143 -10.14 33.22 -21.66
N ALA A 144 -9.83 33.93 -22.74
CA ALA A 144 -10.20 33.56 -24.10
C ALA A 144 -9.41 32.34 -24.61
N GLU A 145 -8.10 32.28 -24.35
CA GLU A 145 -7.28 31.11 -24.67
C GLU A 145 -7.73 29.85 -23.90
N LEU A 146 -8.06 30.02 -22.62
CA LEU A 146 -8.54 28.94 -21.76
C LEU A 146 -9.92 28.43 -22.22
N SER A 147 -10.78 29.33 -22.69
CA SER A 147 -12.08 28.99 -23.29
C SER A 147 -11.93 28.24 -24.62
N GLN A 148 -10.98 28.61 -25.48
CA GLN A 148 -10.67 27.86 -26.70
C GLN A 148 -10.09 26.47 -26.40
N LEU A 149 -9.21 26.37 -25.41
CA LEU A 149 -8.74 25.08 -24.89
C LEU A 149 -9.91 24.21 -24.45
N LEU A 150 -10.84 24.74 -23.64
CA LEU A 150 -12.01 23.98 -23.20
C LEU A 150 -12.91 23.49 -24.33
N GLN A 151 -12.98 24.24 -25.44
CA GLN A 151 -13.70 23.82 -26.65
C GLN A 151 -12.97 22.71 -27.42
N GLU A 152 -11.64 22.70 -27.45
CA GLU A 152 -10.84 21.60 -28.02
C GLU A 152 -11.09 20.28 -27.26
N PHE A 153 -11.36 20.36 -25.96
CA PHE A 153 -11.72 19.23 -25.10
C PHE A 153 -13.23 18.98 -24.98
N SER A 154 -14.09 19.72 -25.70
CA SER A 154 -15.54 19.53 -25.66
C SER A 154 -16.00 18.12 -26.06
N PRO A 155 -15.45 17.46 -27.10
CA PRO A 155 -15.78 16.05 -27.38
C PRO A 155 -15.30 15.06 -26.29
N LEU A 156 -14.37 15.47 -25.43
CA LEU A 156 -13.88 14.67 -24.29
C LEU A 156 -14.71 14.89 -23.01
N LEU A 157 -15.53 15.95 -22.96
CA LEU A 157 -16.48 16.20 -21.87
C LEU A 157 -17.75 15.36 -21.95
N SER A 158 -18.09 14.84 -23.14
CA SER A 158 -19.30 14.05 -23.38
C SER A 158 -19.11 12.54 -23.21
N ASN A 159 -17.87 12.07 -23.12
CA ASN A 159 -17.51 10.65 -23.06
C ASN A 159 -16.67 10.35 -21.81
N THR A 160 -17.19 10.58 -20.61
CA THR A 160 -16.66 9.91 -19.41
C THR A 160 -17.33 8.53 -19.31
N PRO A 161 -16.60 7.41 -19.46
CA PRO A 161 -17.18 6.06 -19.39
C PRO A 161 -17.77 5.68 -18.03
N PHE A 162 -17.70 6.57 -17.03
CA PHE A 162 -18.01 6.26 -15.65
C PHE A 162 -19.27 6.94 -15.10
N ASP A 163 -19.83 7.96 -15.75
CA ASP A 163 -20.97 8.71 -15.18
C ASP A 163 -22.13 8.98 -16.16
N GLN A 164 -22.04 8.58 -17.44
CA GLN A 164 -23.18 8.68 -18.35
C GLN A 164 -23.60 7.32 -18.90
N PRO A 165 -24.83 6.85 -18.62
CA PRO A 165 -25.39 5.70 -19.31
C PRO A 165 -25.49 6.05 -20.80
N THR A 166 -24.77 5.31 -21.63
CA THR A 166 -24.82 5.44 -23.09
C THR A 166 -26.22 5.08 -23.58
N GLU A 167 -27.08 6.08 -23.78
CA GLU A 167 -28.52 5.92 -24.04
C GLU A 167 -28.88 5.39 -25.45
N ASN A 168 -27.92 5.01 -26.30
CA ASN A 168 -28.21 4.72 -27.71
C ASN A 168 -27.74 3.36 -28.26
N GLN A 169 -27.50 2.34 -27.41
CA GLN A 169 -27.46 0.95 -27.86
C GLN A 169 -28.72 0.19 -27.41
N PRO A 170 -29.68 -0.10 -28.32
CA PRO A 170 -30.81 -0.95 -28.01
C PRO A 170 -30.32 -2.40 -27.87
N GLY A 171 -29.98 -2.83 -26.64
CA GLY A 171 -29.71 -4.25 -26.36
C GLY A 171 -29.00 -4.60 -25.05
N SER A 172 -28.15 -3.74 -24.49
CA SER A 172 -27.32 -4.09 -23.31
C SER A 172 -27.14 -2.94 -22.32
N ALA A 173 -28.24 -2.30 -21.90
CA ALA A 173 -28.22 -1.42 -20.74
C ALA A 173 -28.32 -2.28 -19.46
N SER A 174 -27.19 -2.85 -19.03
CA SER A 174 -27.06 -3.37 -17.67
C SER A 174 -26.99 -2.16 -16.73
N SER A 175 -28.14 -1.60 -16.37
CA SER A 175 -28.21 -0.56 -15.35
C SER A 175 -27.69 -1.17 -14.05
N LEU A 176 -26.55 -0.68 -13.54
CA LEU A 176 -26.00 -1.13 -12.27
C LEU A 176 -27.11 -1.09 -11.21
N PRO A 177 -27.35 -2.20 -10.49
CA PRO A 177 -28.39 -2.24 -9.48
C PRO A 177 -28.09 -1.21 -8.39
N THR A 178 -28.92 -0.17 -8.29
CA THR A 178 -28.78 0.90 -7.27
C THR A 178 -29.46 0.54 -5.94
N THR A 179 -30.03 -0.66 -5.85
CA THR A 179 -30.73 -1.10 -4.64
C THR A 179 -29.70 -1.48 -3.59
N LYS A 180 -29.58 -0.66 -2.53
CA LYS A 180 -28.70 -0.95 -1.39
C LYS A 180 -29.05 -2.33 -0.83
N LEU A 181 -28.04 -3.19 -0.69
CA LEU A 181 -28.24 -4.50 -0.06
C LEU A 181 -28.48 -4.32 1.46
N PRO A 182 -29.37 -5.11 2.07
CA PRO A 182 -29.54 -5.08 3.52
C PRO A 182 -28.24 -5.52 4.20
N LYS A 183 -27.75 -4.69 5.14
CA LYS A 183 -26.51 -4.97 5.86
C LYS A 183 -26.71 -6.17 6.80
N PRO A 184 -25.88 -7.21 6.74
CA PRO A 184 -25.99 -8.36 7.63
C PRO A 184 -25.59 -7.98 9.07
N PRO A 185 -26.10 -8.69 10.09
CA PRO A 185 -25.68 -8.45 11.46
C PRO A 185 -24.20 -8.78 11.65
N LEU A 186 -23.40 -7.80 12.07
CA LEU A 186 -21.98 -8.03 12.35
C LEU A 186 -21.80 -8.76 13.68
N ARG A 187 -21.06 -9.87 13.64
CA ARG A 187 -20.65 -10.60 14.85
C ARG A 187 -19.66 -9.76 15.64
N ARG A 188 -19.93 -9.51 16.92
CA ARG A 188 -18.93 -8.92 17.83
C ARG A 188 -17.81 -9.94 18.07
N VAL A 189 -16.58 -9.51 17.86
CA VAL A 189 -15.38 -10.35 18.06
C VAL A 189 -14.72 -9.89 19.35
N SER A 190 -14.49 -10.80 20.29
CA SER A 190 -13.67 -10.51 21.46
C SER A 190 -12.21 -10.67 21.07
N MET A 191 -11.50 -9.56 20.87
CA MET A 191 -10.09 -9.58 20.42
C MET A 191 -9.21 -10.43 21.34
N LYS A 192 -9.30 -10.20 22.65
CA LYS A 192 -8.55 -10.97 23.65
C LYS A 192 -8.84 -12.46 23.59
N SER A 193 -10.12 -12.86 23.48
CA SER A 193 -10.49 -14.28 23.40
C SER A 193 -10.05 -14.91 22.08
N SER A 194 -10.17 -14.17 20.98
CA SER A 194 -9.87 -14.68 19.63
C SER A 194 -8.37 -14.81 19.40
N LEU A 195 -7.55 -13.89 19.91
CA LEU A 195 -6.09 -13.96 19.86
C LEU A 195 -5.53 -15.09 20.75
N ASN A 196 -6.17 -15.33 21.90
CA ASN A 196 -5.80 -16.41 22.82
C ASN A 196 -6.51 -17.73 22.49
N PHE A 197 -7.19 -17.84 21.35
CA PHE A 197 -7.81 -19.08 20.90
C PHE A 197 -6.74 -20.14 20.70
N ALA A 198 -6.81 -21.21 21.48
CA ALA A 198 -5.85 -22.30 21.46
C ALA A 198 -6.07 -23.20 20.24
N ILE A 199 -4.98 -23.49 19.52
CA ILE A 199 -4.95 -24.34 18.34
C ILE A 199 -4.05 -25.53 18.68
N ALA A 200 -4.67 -26.72 18.74
CA ALA A 200 -3.98 -27.94 19.16
C ALA A 200 -2.80 -28.29 18.25
N GLU A 201 -2.97 -28.10 16.95
CA GLU A 201 -1.95 -28.32 15.92
C GLU A 201 -2.25 -27.43 14.71
N PHE A 202 -1.20 -26.80 14.17
CA PHE A 202 -1.27 -26.02 12.93
C PHE A 202 -0.03 -26.30 12.11
N THR A 203 -0.24 -26.93 10.95
CA THR A 203 0.84 -27.43 10.08
C THR A 203 0.59 -27.02 8.64
N ILE A 204 1.59 -26.36 8.07
CA ILE A 204 1.73 -25.98 6.66
C ILE A 204 2.99 -26.70 6.17
N THR A 205 2.80 -27.87 5.56
CA THR A 205 3.91 -28.72 5.08
C THR A 205 4.46 -28.20 3.75
N GLU A 206 3.58 -27.77 2.86
CA GLU A 206 3.95 -27.15 1.58
C GLU A 206 3.94 -25.62 1.75
N PRO A 207 4.95 -24.89 1.27
CA PRO A 207 4.97 -23.44 1.39
C PRO A 207 3.73 -22.80 0.75
N ILE A 208 3.00 -21.98 1.51
CA ILE A 208 1.88 -21.16 1.01
C ILE A 208 2.27 -19.68 1.06
N SER A 209 1.55 -18.82 0.33
CA SER A 209 1.83 -17.37 0.38
C SER A 209 1.44 -16.76 1.73
N LEU A 210 2.10 -15.68 2.13
CA LEU A 210 1.76 -14.89 3.31
C LEU A 210 0.29 -14.44 3.28
N HIS A 211 -0.23 -14.04 2.12
CA HIS A 211 -1.65 -13.70 1.95
C HIS A 211 -2.58 -14.88 2.27
N THR A 212 -2.27 -16.08 1.77
CA THR A 212 -3.06 -17.28 2.05
C THR A 212 -3.02 -17.62 3.54
N PHE A 213 -1.84 -17.55 4.17
CA PHE A 213 -1.68 -17.75 5.60
C PHE A 213 -2.54 -16.77 6.41
N LEU A 214 -2.45 -15.47 6.13
CA LEU A 214 -3.22 -14.44 6.84
C LEU A 214 -4.73 -14.63 6.65
N THR A 215 -5.18 -15.00 5.44
CA THR A 215 -6.58 -15.30 5.15
C THR A 215 -7.09 -16.50 5.96
N GLN A 216 -6.29 -17.57 6.07
CA GLN A 216 -6.60 -18.72 6.92
C GLN A 216 -6.68 -18.33 8.40
N VAL A 217 -5.72 -17.57 8.91
CA VAL A 217 -5.72 -17.10 10.30
C VAL A 217 -6.93 -16.22 10.60
N SER A 218 -7.29 -15.31 9.69
CA SER A 218 -8.51 -14.50 9.80
C SER A 218 -9.76 -15.37 9.85
N THR A 219 -9.84 -16.39 9.01
CA THR A 219 -10.98 -17.32 8.94
C THR A 219 -11.13 -18.14 10.21
N ILE A 220 -10.03 -18.69 10.73
CA ILE A 220 -9.99 -19.51 11.95
C ILE A 220 -10.35 -18.66 13.18
N SER A 221 -9.69 -17.51 13.32
CA SER A 221 -9.87 -16.64 14.49
C SER A 221 -11.19 -15.85 14.45
N GLY A 222 -11.76 -15.66 13.25
CA GLY A 222 -12.87 -14.74 13.02
C GLY A 222 -12.49 -13.27 13.18
N ILE A 223 -11.20 -12.96 13.32
CA ILE A 223 -10.71 -11.59 13.48
C ILE A 223 -10.49 -10.97 12.10
N PRO A 224 -11.11 -9.82 11.79
CA PRO A 224 -10.81 -9.09 10.57
C PRO A 224 -9.36 -8.61 10.58
N LEU A 225 -8.66 -8.84 9.47
CA LEU A 225 -7.30 -8.36 9.26
C LEU A 225 -7.32 -7.18 8.30
N GLU A 226 -6.45 -6.21 8.54
CA GLU A 226 -6.02 -5.17 7.62
C GLU A 226 -4.52 -5.37 7.37
N ILE A 227 -4.06 -5.19 6.14
CA ILE A 227 -2.64 -5.30 5.80
C ILE A 227 -2.15 -3.92 5.38
N ASP A 228 -1.19 -3.36 6.11
CA ASP A 228 -0.50 -2.16 5.67
C ASP A 228 0.50 -2.51 4.56
N MET A 229 0.04 -2.36 3.32
CA MET A 229 0.85 -2.63 2.13
C MET A 229 2.11 -1.74 2.05
N ALA A 230 2.09 -0.54 2.64
CA ALA A 230 3.27 0.32 2.69
C ALA A 230 4.29 -0.21 3.70
N ALA A 231 3.82 -0.73 4.84
CA ALA A 231 4.68 -1.40 5.82
C ALA A 231 5.37 -2.63 5.23
N LEU A 232 4.61 -3.52 4.57
CA LEU A 232 5.17 -4.70 3.88
C LEU A 232 6.24 -4.30 2.87
N ALA A 233 5.93 -3.34 1.99
CA ALA A 233 6.87 -2.89 0.98
C ALA A 233 8.12 -2.22 1.58
N SER A 234 7.99 -1.53 2.73
CA SER A 234 9.13 -0.94 3.43
C SER A 234 10.11 -1.99 3.99
N GLN A 235 9.61 -3.18 4.32
CA GLN A 235 10.38 -4.33 4.79
C GLN A 235 10.82 -5.27 3.66
N ASN A 236 10.60 -4.88 2.39
CA ASN A 236 10.83 -5.73 1.22
C ASN A 236 10.08 -7.07 1.30
N VAL A 237 8.91 -7.08 1.95
CA VAL A 237 8.03 -8.24 2.08
C VAL A 237 6.90 -8.12 1.07
N THR A 238 6.63 -9.21 0.35
CA THR A 238 5.47 -9.30 -0.56
C THR A 238 4.42 -10.25 0.02
N LEU A 239 3.19 -10.16 -0.50
CA LEU A 239 2.12 -11.10 -0.15
C LEU A 239 2.40 -12.54 -0.61
N ASP A 240 3.34 -12.72 -1.54
CA ASP A 240 3.80 -14.01 -2.06
C ASP A 240 4.90 -14.66 -1.23
N LEU A 241 5.38 -13.98 -0.18
CA LEU A 241 6.38 -14.53 0.72
C LEU A 241 5.99 -15.96 1.15
N PRO A 242 6.80 -16.99 0.83
CA PRO A 242 6.47 -18.36 1.17
C PRO A 242 6.57 -18.57 2.67
N VAL A 243 5.49 -19.08 3.26
CA VAL A 243 5.34 -19.37 4.68
C VAL A 243 5.24 -20.88 4.86
N THR A 244 6.07 -21.42 5.75
CA THR A 244 5.99 -22.80 6.26
C THR A 244 5.94 -22.76 7.78
N LEU A 245 5.11 -23.59 8.38
CA LEU A 245 4.94 -23.59 9.83
C LEU A 245 4.48 -24.96 10.32
N ALA A 246 5.07 -25.47 11.39
CA ALA A 246 4.58 -26.66 12.07
C ALA A 246 4.64 -26.42 13.57
N THR A 247 3.48 -26.26 14.20
CA THR A 247 3.36 -25.93 15.62
C THR A 247 2.29 -26.77 16.30
N LYS A 248 2.50 -27.07 17.58
CA LYS A 248 1.55 -27.77 18.44
C LYS A 248 1.24 -26.89 19.64
N GLN A 249 0.00 -26.94 20.12
CA GLN A 249 -0.45 -26.21 21.31
C GLN A 249 -0.11 -24.71 21.25
N THR A 250 -0.52 -24.06 20.16
CA THR A 250 -0.25 -22.64 19.90
C THR A 250 -1.51 -21.79 20.08
N THR A 251 -1.38 -20.47 19.96
CA THR A 251 -2.52 -19.54 19.88
C THR A 251 -2.47 -18.74 18.60
N VAL A 252 -3.57 -18.12 18.19
CA VAL A 252 -3.61 -17.20 17.04
C VAL A 252 -2.54 -16.11 17.16
N ARG A 253 -2.38 -15.53 18.36
CA ARG A 253 -1.32 -14.55 18.67
C ARG A 253 0.07 -15.11 18.37
N GLN A 254 0.38 -16.29 18.90
CA GLN A 254 1.69 -16.92 18.72
C GLN A 254 1.94 -17.28 17.25
N LEU A 255 0.93 -17.78 16.52
CA LEU A 255 1.03 -18.05 15.09
C LEU A 255 1.41 -16.79 14.30
N LEU A 256 0.68 -15.69 14.52
CA LEU A 256 0.96 -14.42 13.85
C LEU A 256 2.38 -13.91 14.21
N GLN A 257 2.76 -13.90 15.49
CA GLN A 257 4.09 -13.47 15.92
C GLN A 257 5.21 -14.32 15.29
N THR A 258 5.05 -15.65 15.27
CA THR A 258 6.04 -16.57 14.72
C THR A 258 6.31 -16.30 13.24
N ILE A 259 5.29 -15.95 12.47
CA ILE A 259 5.42 -15.68 11.03
C ILE A 259 5.84 -14.24 10.73
N LEU A 260 5.32 -13.25 11.46
CA LEU A 260 5.53 -11.84 11.11
C LEU A 260 6.87 -11.28 11.60
N GLN A 261 7.29 -11.62 12.82
CA GLN A 261 8.47 -11.01 13.45
C GLN A 261 9.79 -11.26 12.69
N PRO A 262 10.07 -12.45 12.12
CA PRO A 262 11.29 -12.67 11.35
C PRO A 262 11.44 -11.74 10.14
N HIS A 263 10.35 -11.13 9.68
CA HIS A 263 10.30 -10.21 8.56
C HIS A 263 10.14 -8.75 8.98
N GLY A 264 10.38 -8.43 10.25
CA GLY A 264 10.24 -7.06 10.77
C GLY A 264 8.80 -6.56 10.77
N LEU A 265 7.83 -7.48 10.77
CA LEU A 265 6.40 -7.18 10.83
C LEU A 265 5.81 -7.57 12.19
N GLU A 266 4.71 -6.93 12.54
CA GLU A 266 3.87 -7.31 13.67
C GLU A 266 2.39 -7.12 13.35
N PHE A 267 1.53 -7.39 14.34
CA PHE A 267 0.14 -6.98 14.29
C PHE A 267 -0.15 -5.98 15.40
N ILE A 268 -0.90 -4.94 15.04
CA ILE A 268 -1.39 -3.91 15.95
C ILE A 268 -2.85 -4.21 16.26
N GLU A 269 -3.18 -4.29 17.54
CA GLU A 269 -4.54 -4.54 18.00
C GLU A 269 -5.38 -3.26 17.95
N SER A 270 -6.54 -3.32 17.30
CA SER A 270 -7.60 -2.32 17.41
C SER A 270 -8.84 -2.96 18.04
N ASP A 271 -9.83 -2.15 18.43
CA ASP A 271 -11.06 -2.66 19.07
C ASP A 271 -11.80 -3.72 18.25
N GLN A 272 -11.67 -3.72 16.92
CA GLN A 272 -12.47 -4.55 16.02
C GLN A 272 -11.69 -5.29 14.93
N SER A 273 -10.38 -5.07 14.81
CA SER A 273 -9.53 -5.64 13.76
C SER A 273 -8.08 -5.74 14.21
N LEU A 274 -7.26 -6.49 13.47
CA LEU A 274 -5.80 -6.43 13.56
C LEU A 274 -5.26 -5.77 12.31
N THR A 275 -4.29 -4.87 12.47
CA THR A 275 -3.54 -4.32 11.34
C THR A 275 -2.17 -4.95 11.33
N ILE A 276 -1.83 -5.67 10.25
CA ILE A 276 -0.49 -6.18 10.01
C ILE A 276 0.37 -5.00 9.53
N SER A 277 1.40 -4.67 10.29
CA SER A 277 2.24 -3.48 10.07
C SER A 277 3.71 -3.81 10.35
N TYR A 278 4.57 -2.80 10.28
CA TYR A 278 5.97 -2.89 10.68
C TYR A 278 6.07 -3.04 12.20
N LEU A 279 7.13 -3.71 12.66
CA LEU A 279 7.37 -3.98 14.08
C LEU A 279 7.67 -2.67 14.84
N SER A 280 6.69 -2.22 15.64
CA SER A 280 6.79 -1.08 16.53
C SER A 280 7.38 -1.44 17.87
N THR A 281 8.70 -1.32 17.97
CA THR A 281 9.33 -1.23 19.30
C THR A 281 8.87 0.06 19.98
N GLU A 282 8.69 0.09 21.31
CA GLU A 282 8.38 1.33 22.07
C GLU A 282 9.38 2.48 21.81
N ASP A 283 10.55 2.13 21.26
CA ASP A 283 11.57 3.00 20.68
C ASP A 283 11.34 3.31 19.19
N GLU A 284 10.09 3.40 18.69
CA GLU A 284 9.73 3.90 17.35
C GLU A 284 10.03 5.40 17.22
N ARG A 285 11.32 5.65 17.32
CA ARG A 285 12.01 6.89 17.05
C ARG A 285 11.85 7.11 15.57
N LEU A 286 11.53 8.36 15.27
CA LEU A 286 11.78 8.97 13.98
C LEU A 286 13.13 8.46 13.45
N GLN A 287 13.10 7.77 12.31
CA GLN A 287 14.30 7.33 11.63
C GLN A 287 14.98 8.55 11.04
N ASP A 288 16.29 8.68 11.23
CA ASP A 288 17.11 9.75 10.65
C ASP A 288 17.93 9.16 9.50
N VAL A 289 17.39 9.29 8.28
CA VAL A 289 17.92 8.67 7.06
C VAL A 289 18.52 9.76 6.18
N THR A 290 19.68 9.49 5.60
CA THR A 290 20.34 10.38 4.66
C THR A 290 20.24 9.80 3.26
N TYR A 291 19.65 10.56 2.34
CA TYR A 291 19.50 10.19 0.93
C TYR A 291 20.52 10.97 0.10
N PRO A 292 21.38 10.33 -0.70
CA PRO A 292 22.14 11.04 -1.70
C PRO A 292 21.16 11.63 -2.72
N VAL A 293 21.28 12.92 -3.03
CA VAL A 293 20.42 13.58 -4.03
C VAL A 293 21.22 14.41 -5.03
N ALA A 294 22.56 14.34 -5.00
CA ALA A 294 23.46 15.08 -5.89
C ALA A 294 23.22 14.84 -7.39
N ASP A 295 22.64 13.70 -7.74
CA ASP A 295 22.25 13.37 -9.11
C ASP A 295 20.90 13.99 -9.50
N LEU A 296 20.03 14.24 -8.52
CA LEU A 296 18.71 14.83 -8.68
C LEU A 296 18.71 16.36 -8.57
N VAL A 297 19.64 16.92 -7.82
CA VAL A 297 19.78 18.38 -7.68
C VAL A 297 21.04 18.73 -8.45
N SER A 298 20.92 19.44 -9.57
CA SER A 298 22.10 19.94 -10.29
C SER A 298 22.91 20.87 -9.35
N VAL A 299 24.01 21.47 -9.83
CA VAL A 299 24.74 22.53 -9.06
C VAL A 299 23.87 23.76 -8.73
N ASP A 300 22.62 23.77 -9.19
CA ASP A 300 21.62 24.80 -8.94
C ASP A 300 20.93 24.61 -7.58
N GLN A 301 21.17 25.55 -6.67
CA GLN A 301 20.54 25.61 -5.35
C GLN A 301 19.01 25.64 -5.43
N GLN A 302 18.44 26.23 -6.49
CA GLN A 302 16.98 26.31 -6.64
C GLN A 302 16.35 24.94 -6.83
N GLN A 303 16.93 24.07 -7.66
CA GLN A 303 16.43 22.70 -7.83
C GLN A 303 16.44 21.90 -6.52
N ALA A 304 17.42 22.19 -5.68
CA ALA A 304 17.56 21.54 -4.40
C ALA A 304 16.49 22.00 -3.40
N THR A 305 16.20 23.31 -3.37
CA THR A 305 15.06 23.87 -2.65
C THR A 305 13.73 23.34 -3.19
N ASP A 306 13.57 23.25 -4.51
CA ASP A 306 12.37 22.72 -5.14
C ASP A 306 12.13 21.26 -4.73
N LEU A 307 13.17 20.42 -4.69
CA LEU A 307 13.07 19.03 -4.25
C LEU A 307 12.59 18.90 -2.79
N VAL A 308 13.10 19.75 -1.89
CA VAL A 308 12.65 19.81 -0.49
C VAL A 308 11.18 20.19 -0.43
N ASN A 309 10.79 21.24 -1.16
CA ASN A 309 9.40 21.68 -1.21
C ASN A 309 8.47 20.58 -1.77
N TRP A 310 8.91 19.87 -2.82
CA TRP A 310 8.14 18.75 -3.39
C TRP A 310 7.91 17.63 -2.39
N ILE A 311 8.94 17.25 -1.63
CA ILE A 311 8.83 16.23 -0.58
C ILE A 311 7.86 16.70 0.51
N GLN A 312 7.96 17.94 0.94
CA GLN A 312 7.08 18.49 1.98
C GLN A 312 5.61 18.57 1.54
N SER A 313 5.35 18.91 0.27
CA SER A 313 3.99 18.99 -0.28
C SER A 313 3.39 17.62 -0.61
N LEU A 314 4.20 16.65 -1.05
CA LEU A 314 3.71 15.33 -1.46
C LEU A 314 3.68 14.30 -0.32
N ILE A 315 4.59 14.38 0.64
CA ILE A 315 4.74 13.35 1.68
C ILE A 315 4.30 13.96 3.00
N THR A 316 3.23 13.41 3.59
CA THR A 316 2.67 13.88 4.86
C THR A 316 2.56 15.42 4.97
N PRO A 317 1.85 16.07 4.04
CA PRO A 317 1.79 17.53 4.02
C PRO A 317 1.22 18.09 5.32
N GLY A 318 1.75 19.24 5.75
CA GLY A 318 1.39 19.89 7.01
C GLY A 318 2.15 19.37 8.24
N ASN A 319 2.85 18.23 8.16
CA ASN A 319 3.53 17.64 9.32
C ASN A 319 4.97 18.15 9.52
N TRP A 320 5.60 18.73 8.50
CA TRP A 320 7.03 19.08 8.54
C TRP A 320 7.38 20.30 9.38
N GLU A 321 6.41 21.16 9.72
CA GLU A 321 6.65 22.47 10.34
C GLU A 321 6.35 22.52 11.85
N SER A 322 5.83 21.43 12.42
CA SER A 322 5.48 21.40 13.85
C SER A 322 6.70 21.02 14.70
N ALA A 323 7.14 21.96 15.54
CA ALA A 323 8.26 21.77 16.48
C ALA A 323 8.06 20.55 17.41
N ASP A 324 6.81 20.18 17.69
CA ASP A 324 6.44 19.12 18.64
C ASP A 324 6.56 17.71 18.03
N THR A 325 6.53 17.60 16.69
CA THR A 325 6.58 16.29 16.02
C THR A 325 7.98 15.71 15.95
N GLY A 326 9.01 16.57 16.01
CA GLY A 326 10.40 16.19 15.78
C GLY A 326 10.73 15.81 14.33
N TYR A 327 9.78 15.94 13.39
CA TYR A 327 10.01 15.68 11.97
C TYR A 327 10.95 16.75 11.40
N GLN A 328 11.94 16.32 10.61
CA GLN A 328 12.92 17.24 10.03
C GLN A 328 13.28 16.82 8.60
N ILE A 329 13.50 17.81 7.75
CA ILE A 329 14.09 17.66 6.43
C ILE A 329 15.17 18.72 6.28
N LYS A 330 16.39 18.31 5.98
CA LYS A 330 17.55 19.20 5.81
C LYS A 330 18.33 18.79 4.59
N LEU A 331 18.63 19.77 3.75
CA LEU A 331 19.55 19.60 2.64
C LEU A 331 20.93 20.11 3.07
N GLN A 332 21.93 19.24 3.05
CA GLN A 332 23.32 19.57 3.36
C GLN A 332 24.25 18.77 2.45
N ASP A 333 25.24 19.42 1.84
CA ASP A 333 26.28 18.77 1.02
C ASP A 333 25.72 17.84 -0.09
N ASN A 334 24.63 18.27 -0.75
CA ASN A 334 23.87 17.48 -1.75
C ASN A 334 23.30 16.16 -1.22
N GLN A 335 23.11 16.08 0.09
CA GLN A 335 22.43 14.99 0.76
C GLN A 335 21.18 15.52 1.46
N LEU A 336 20.13 14.73 1.37
CA LEU A 336 18.86 15.03 2.02
C LEU A 336 18.76 14.19 3.28
N ARG A 337 18.90 14.83 4.44
CA ARG A 337 18.74 14.19 5.74
C ARG A 337 17.32 14.39 6.22
N ILE A 338 16.58 13.29 6.37
CA ILE A 338 15.19 13.29 6.79
C ILE A 338 15.05 12.51 8.08
N LYS A 339 14.45 13.16 9.08
CA LYS A 339 14.02 12.54 10.33
C LYS A 339 12.51 12.39 10.32
N HIS A 340 11.99 11.18 10.15
CA HIS A 340 10.55 10.91 10.07
C HIS A 340 10.21 9.46 10.42
N LEU A 341 8.92 9.16 10.59
CA LEU A 341 8.37 7.80 10.69
C LEU A 341 8.76 6.90 9.49
N PRO A 342 8.92 5.58 9.69
CA PRO A 342 9.33 4.64 8.64
C PRO A 342 8.47 4.68 7.37
N ALA A 343 7.14 4.80 7.52
CA ALA A 343 6.23 4.88 6.38
C ALA A 343 6.51 6.08 5.47
N ALA A 344 6.85 7.25 6.03
CA ALA A 344 7.22 8.42 5.25
C ALA A 344 8.61 8.27 4.62
N GLN A 345 9.57 7.68 5.34
CA GLN A 345 10.89 7.36 4.78
C GLN A 345 10.76 6.51 3.53
N PHE A 346 9.91 5.49 3.57
CA PHE A 346 9.63 4.65 2.40
C PHE A 346 8.99 5.43 1.24
N GLN A 347 8.06 6.36 1.54
CA GLN A 347 7.49 7.24 0.51
C GLN A 347 8.56 8.16 -0.11
N VAL A 348 9.48 8.70 0.70
CA VAL A 348 10.60 9.53 0.23
C VAL A 348 11.50 8.72 -0.70
N PHE A 349 11.94 7.55 -0.25
CA PHE A 349 12.73 6.63 -1.06
C PHE A 349 12.08 6.37 -2.42
N ARG A 350 10.78 6.00 -2.42
CA ARG A 350 10.04 5.72 -3.67
C ARG A 350 9.92 6.95 -4.57
N LEU A 351 9.65 8.13 -4.01
CA LEU A 351 9.56 9.37 -4.78
C LEU A 351 10.89 9.67 -5.46
N LEU A 352 12.00 9.62 -4.72
CA LEU A 352 13.35 9.87 -5.26
C LEU A 352 13.71 8.84 -6.33
N ALA A 353 13.42 7.55 -6.11
CA ALA A 353 13.65 6.50 -7.09
C ALA A 353 12.86 6.73 -8.39
N ARG A 354 11.56 7.06 -8.29
CA ARG A 354 10.74 7.40 -9.46
C ARG A 354 11.26 8.63 -10.19
N LEU A 355 11.72 9.66 -9.46
CA LEU A 355 12.26 10.85 -10.09
C LEU A 355 13.53 10.55 -10.89
N ARG A 356 14.41 9.69 -10.38
CA ARG A 356 15.60 9.21 -11.13
C ARG A 356 15.21 8.46 -12.40
N MET A 357 14.27 7.53 -12.29
CA MET A 357 13.74 6.79 -13.45
C MET A 357 13.13 7.73 -14.49
N ALA A 358 12.32 8.71 -14.06
CA ALA A 358 11.67 9.68 -14.95
C ALA A 358 12.71 10.55 -15.69
N ARG A 359 13.81 10.90 -15.01
CA ARG A 359 14.93 11.66 -15.58
C ARG A 359 15.95 10.80 -16.33
N LYS A 360 15.76 9.49 -16.38
CA LYS A 360 16.69 8.53 -17.02
C LYS A 360 18.11 8.62 -16.44
N ILE A 361 18.21 8.82 -15.13
CA ILE A 361 19.48 8.85 -14.41
C ILE A 361 19.80 7.42 -13.97
N ASP A 362 20.95 6.90 -14.38
CA ASP A 362 21.44 5.61 -13.94
C ASP A 362 21.67 5.65 -12.42
N HIS A 363 21.09 4.70 -11.68
CA HIS A 363 21.16 4.68 -10.22
C HIS A 363 22.61 4.46 -9.76
N PRO A 364 23.23 5.42 -9.02
CA PRO A 364 24.60 5.25 -8.53
C PRO A 364 24.71 4.35 -7.30
N GLU A 365 23.60 4.02 -6.64
CA GLU A 365 23.59 3.13 -5.47
C GLU A 365 23.60 1.65 -5.87
N PRO A 366 24.27 0.77 -5.09
CA PRO A 366 24.14 -0.67 -5.28
C PRO A 366 22.66 -1.03 -5.27
N ALA A 367 22.23 -1.85 -6.24
CA ALA A 367 20.84 -2.19 -6.49
C ALA A 367 20.10 -2.54 -5.19
N ASP A 368 19.50 -1.54 -4.56
CA ASP A 368 18.64 -1.73 -3.42
C ASP A 368 17.47 -2.55 -3.96
N GLU A 369 17.27 -3.74 -3.41
CA GLU A 369 16.24 -4.68 -3.86
C GLU A 369 14.85 -4.02 -3.86
N ARG A 370 14.64 -3.01 -2.99
CA ARG A 370 13.41 -2.19 -2.93
C ARG A 370 13.16 -1.41 -4.22
N THR A 371 14.21 -1.14 -5.02
CA THR A 371 14.11 -0.44 -6.32
C THR A 371 13.42 -1.29 -7.38
N ALA A 372 13.49 -2.62 -7.28
CA ALA A 372 12.83 -3.52 -8.24
C ALA A 372 11.29 -3.36 -8.26
N VAL A 373 10.72 -2.77 -7.21
CA VAL A 373 9.27 -2.54 -7.05
C VAL A 373 8.85 -1.14 -7.53
N VAL A 374 9.79 -0.31 -8.01
CA VAL A 374 9.50 1.05 -8.45
C VAL A 374 9.11 1.07 -9.92
N SER A 375 7.91 1.57 -10.22
CA SER A 375 7.38 1.75 -11.57
C SER A 375 6.94 3.20 -11.79
N LEU A 376 7.14 3.70 -13.02
CA LEU A 376 6.56 4.97 -13.44
C LEU A 376 5.11 4.84 -13.90
N ILE A 377 4.70 3.64 -14.33
CA ILE A 377 3.33 3.36 -14.78
C ILE A 377 2.40 3.51 -13.57
N PRO A 378 1.35 4.37 -13.63
CA PRO A 378 0.36 4.49 -12.58
C PRO A 378 -0.22 3.13 -12.20
N ARG A 379 -0.45 2.86 -10.90
CA ARG A 379 -0.94 1.55 -10.46
C ARG A 379 -2.19 1.08 -11.17
N VAL A 380 -3.13 2.00 -11.40
CA VAL A 380 -4.39 1.65 -12.05
C VAL A 380 -4.20 1.21 -13.51
N GLU A 381 -3.20 1.77 -14.19
CA GLU A 381 -2.80 1.34 -15.53
C GLU A 381 -2.07 -0.01 -15.48
N GLN A 382 -1.26 -0.27 -14.44
CA GLN A 382 -0.62 -1.59 -14.26
C GLN A 382 -1.65 -2.74 -14.17
N ALA A 383 -2.80 -2.49 -13.53
CA ALA A 383 -3.88 -3.47 -13.41
C ALA A 383 -4.91 -3.40 -14.55
N GLU A 384 -4.76 -2.51 -15.54
CA GLU A 384 -5.76 -2.31 -16.59
C GLU A 384 -6.05 -3.59 -17.35
N LYS A 385 -5.00 -4.35 -17.70
CA LYS A 385 -5.16 -5.64 -18.37
C LYS A 385 -6.06 -6.56 -17.55
N LEU A 386 -5.72 -6.77 -16.28
CA LEU A 386 -6.46 -7.64 -15.35
C LEU A 386 -7.91 -7.18 -15.18
N LEU A 387 -8.13 -5.88 -14.96
CA LEU A 387 -9.45 -5.30 -14.76
C LEU A 387 -10.37 -5.45 -15.98
N ASN A 388 -9.79 -5.55 -17.18
CA ASN A 388 -10.50 -5.76 -18.44
C ASN A 388 -10.62 -7.25 -18.84
N GLU A 389 -10.04 -8.19 -18.10
CA GLU A 389 -10.23 -9.62 -18.38
C GLU A 389 -11.69 -10.03 -18.11
N SER A 390 -12.28 -10.79 -19.04
CA SER A 390 -13.67 -11.27 -18.93
C SER A 390 -13.76 -12.47 -18.01
N ILE A 391 -14.79 -12.50 -17.16
CA ILE A 391 -15.09 -13.61 -16.24
C ILE A 391 -16.56 -13.98 -16.25
N SER A 392 -16.86 -15.20 -15.83
CA SER A 392 -18.22 -15.68 -15.64
C SER A 392 -18.41 -16.28 -14.26
N VAL A 393 -18.93 -15.48 -13.34
CA VAL A 393 -19.14 -15.90 -11.95
C VAL A 393 -20.62 -16.10 -11.70
N ASN A 394 -21.03 -17.36 -11.57
CA ASN A 394 -22.40 -17.71 -11.22
C ASN A 394 -22.48 -18.23 -9.76
N VAL A 395 -22.91 -17.36 -8.86
CA VAL A 395 -23.14 -17.59 -7.44
C VAL A 395 -24.55 -17.10 -7.10
N THR A 396 -25.55 -17.92 -7.42
CA THR A 396 -26.96 -17.64 -7.15
C THR A 396 -27.38 -17.88 -5.71
N ARG A 397 -26.60 -18.64 -4.95
CA ARG A 397 -26.86 -18.91 -3.53
C ARG A 397 -26.13 -17.90 -2.68
N SER A 398 -26.77 -17.51 -1.57
CA SER A 398 -26.16 -16.71 -0.51
C SER A 398 -24.82 -17.37 -0.09
N THR A 399 -23.71 -16.72 -0.40
CA THR A 399 -22.35 -17.26 -0.24
C THR A 399 -21.45 -16.21 0.42
N PRO A 400 -20.55 -16.58 1.35
CA PRO A 400 -19.64 -15.65 1.99
C PRO A 400 -18.83 -14.83 0.97
N LEU A 401 -18.69 -13.53 1.21
CA LEU A 401 -17.96 -12.61 0.35
C LEU A 401 -16.54 -13.09 0.03
N LEU A 402 -15.83 -13.63 1.02
CA LEU A 402 -14.47 -14.18 0.84
C LEU A 402 -14.45 -15.39 -0.12
N ASP A 403 -15.48 -16.23 -0.10
CA ASP A 403 -15.55 -17.41 -0.97
C ASP A 403 -15.79 -16.99 -2.43
N ILE A 404 -16.56 -15.92 -2.65
CA ILE A 404 -16.72 -15.32 -3.99
C ILE A 404 -15.37 -14.81 -4.50
N PHE A 405 -14.61 -14.06 -3.69
CA PHE A 405 -13.28 -13.59 -4.09
C PHE A 405 -12.34 -14.76 -4.35
N THR A 406 -12.27 -15.76 -3.47
CA THR A 406 -11.45 -16.95 -3.65
C THR A 406 -11.74 -17.65 -4.99
N LYS A 407 -13.01 -17.71 -5.39
CA LYS A 407 -13.40 -18.25 -6.71
C LYS A 407 -12.86 -17.42 -7.87
N ILE A 408 -12.89 -16.08 -7.76
CA ILE A 408 -12.32 -15.17 -8.78
C ILE A 408 -10.79 -15.29 -8.83
N GLU A 409 -10.11 -15.38 -7.68
CA GLU A 409 -8.65 -15.56 -7.61
C GLU A 409 -8.20 -16.81 -8.37
N GLN A 410 -8.94 -17.91 -8.23
CA GLN A 410 -8.67 -19.18 -8.92
C GLN A 410 -8.82 -19.09 -10.45
N GLU A 411 -9.65 -18.17 -10.95
CA GLU A 411 -9.92 -18.00 -12.38
C GLU A 411 -8.93 -17.05 -13.04
N LEU A 412 -8.55 -15.95 -12.38
CA LEU A 412 -7.79 -14.85 -12.97
C LEU A 412 -6.36 -14.67 -12.45
N ALA A 413 -5.89 -15.51 -11.53
CA ALA A 413 -4.59 -15.32 -10.86
C ALA A 413 -4.41 -13.91 -10.24
N VAL A 414 -5.52 -13.33 -9.77
CA VAL A 414 -5.58 -12.11 -8.97
C VAL A 414 -5.54 -12.45 -7.49
N LYS A 415 -5.08 -11.52 -6.65
CA LYS A 415 -5.20 -11.57 -5.19
C LYS A 415 -6.12 -10.47 -4.70
N PHE A 416 -7.03 -10.80 -3.79
CA PHE A 416 -7.88 -9.85 -3.09
C PHE A 416 -7.43 -9.72 -1.63
N VAL A 417 -7.10 -8.49 -1.24
CA VAL A 417 -6.90 -8.11 0.16
C VAL A 417 -8.17 -7.46 0.65
N LEU A 418 -8.82 -8.03 1.66
CA LEU A 418 -10.01 -7.43 2.25
C LEU A 418 -9.56 -6.53 3.40
N ASN A 419 -9.83 -5.22 3.32
CA ASN A 419 -9.56 -4.32 4.41
C ASN A 419 -10.61 -4.51 5.51
N GLY A 420 -10.32 -5.41 6.47
CA GLY A 420 -11.29 -5.84 7.48
C GLY A 420 -11.86 -4.71 8.35
N ARG A 421 -11.10 -3.63 8.55
CA ARG A 421 -11.55 -2.43 9.29
C ARG A 421 -12.64 -1.69 8.52
N THR A 422 -12.35 -1.32 7.27
CA THR A 422 -13.27 -0.52 6.45
C THR A 422 -14.52 -1.31 6.07
N LEU A 423 -14.38 -2.62 5.78
CA LEU A 423 -15.53 -3.49 5.56
C LEU A 423 -16.49 -3.43 6.75
N ARG A 424 -15.98 -3.52 7.99
CA ARG A 424 -16.83 -3.46 9.20
C ARG A 424 -17.45 -2.10 9.44
N GLN A 425 -16.71 -1.02 9.20
CA GLN A 425 -17.26 0.34 9.28
C GLN A 425 -18.41 0.52 8.28
N SER A 426 -18.31 -0.09 7.09
CA SER A 426 -19.40 -0.12 6.11
C SER A 426 -20.54 -1.11 6.47
N GLY A 427 -20.41 -1.90 7.54
CA GLY A 427 -21.42 -2.88 7.97
C GLY A 427 -21.28 -4.27 7.33
N TRP A 428 -20.12 -4.55 6.74
CA TRP A 428 -19.81 -5.80 6.03
C TRP A 428 -18.66 -6.56 6.70
N SER A 429 -18.46 -7.80 6.30
CA SER A 429 -17.34 -8.64 6.73
C SER A 429 -17.00 -9.62 5.61
N ALA A 430 -15.83 -10.25 5.69
CA ALA A 430 -15.43 -11.34 4.80
C ALA A 430 -16.46 -12.52 4.79
N ARG A 431 -17.28 -12.64 5.84
CA ARG A 431 -18.31 -13.67 6.01
C ARG A 431 -19.73 -13.20 5.69
N SER A 432 -19.88 -11.96 5.22
CA SER A 432 -21.18 -11.47 4.80
C SER A 432 -21.64 -12.26 3.59
N ASP A 433 -22.82 -12.86 3.66
CA ASP A 433 -23.35 -13.63 2.54
C ASP A 433 -23.90 -12.69 1.46
N VAL A 434 -23.47 -12.92 0.23
CA VAL A 434 -23.81 -12.15 -0.96
C VAL A 434 -24.06 -13.10 -2.14
N THR A 435 -24.60 -12.57 -3.22
CA THR A 435 -24.77 -13.28 -4.49
C THR A 435 -24.09 -12.49 -5.60
N LEU A 436 -23.54 -13.18 -6.58
CA LEU A 436 -22.96 -12.57 -7.77
C LEU A 436 -23.32 -13.42 -8.98
N VAL A 437 -23.91 -12.82 -10.00
CA VAL A 437 -24.18 -13.47 -11.27
C VAL A 437 -23.71 -12.55 -12.37
N THR A 438 -22.63 -12.94 -13.04
CA THR A 438 -22.06 -12.24 -14.19
C THR A 438 -21.75 -13.25 -15.29
N ASP A 439 -21.93 -12.85 -16.55
CA ASP A 439 -21.72 -13.69 -17.72
C ASP A 439 -20.88 -12.93 -18.75
N ASN A 440 -19.63 -13.34 -18.89
CA ASN A 440 -18.64 -12.74 -19.80
C ASN A 440 -18.50 -11.21 -19.63
N GLU A 441 -18.63 -10.70 -18.41
CA GLU A 441 -18.38 -9.30 -18.06
C GLU A 441 -16.91 -9.11 -17.69
N THR A 442 -16.38 -7.89 -17.80
CA THR A 442 -15.02 -7.62 -17.32
C THR A 442 -14.95 -7.79 -15.80
N LEU A 443 -13.76 -8.08 -15.27
CA LEU A 443 -13.52 -8.14 -13.83
C LEU A 443 -14.00 -6.85 -13.15
N LEU A 444 -13.67 -5.69 -13.71
CA LEU A 444 -14.09 -4.39 -13.17
C LEU A 444 -15.62 -4.24 -13.11
N GLN A 445 -16.34 -4.64 -14.16
CA GLN A 445 -17.80 -4.61 -14.21
C GLN A 445 -18.40 -5.54 -13.16
N SER A 446 -17.90 -6.78 -13.08
CA SER A 446 -18.35 -7.78 -12.12
C SER A 446 -18.14 -7.32 -10.68
N LEU A 447 -16.98 -6.72 -10.39
CA LEU A 447 -16.68 -6.13 -9.07
C LEU A 447 -17.57 -4.91 -8.79
N GLY A 448 -17.89 -4.10 -9.80
CA GLY A 448 -18.86 -3.00 -9.66
C GLY A 448 -20.24 -3.49 -9.23
N VAL A 449 -20.77 -4.51 -9.90
CA VAL A 449 -22.06 -5.15 -9.55
C VAL A 449 -22.05 -5.67 -8.11
N LEU A 450 -20.94 -6.29 -7.68
CA LEU A 450 -20.80 -6.82 -6.33
C LEU A 450 -20.65 -5.73 -5.26
N LEU A 451 -19.75 -4.78 -5.46
CA LEU A 451 -19.26 -3.87 -4.41
C LEU A 451 -20.08 -2.60 -4.24
N THR A 452 -20.64 -2.05 -5.33
CA THR A 452 -21.39 -0.79 -5.28
C THR A 452 -22.60 -0.83 -4.34
N PRO A 453 -23.44 -1.89 -4.33
CA PRO A 453 -24.56 -1.99 -3.38
C PRO A 453 -24.14 -2.05 -1.90
N MET A 454 -22.86 -2.35 -1.64
CA MET A 454 -22.25 -2.43 -0.32
C MET A 454 -21.53 -1.13 0.10
N GLU A 455 -21.51 -0.11 -0.77
CA GLU A 455 -20.71 1.13 -0.57
C GLU A 455 -19.20 0.83 -0.45
N LEU A 456 -18.76 -0.24 -1.12
CA LEU A 456 -17.35 -0.64 -1.22
C LEU A 456 -16.81 -0.34 -2.61
N THR A 457 -15.48 -0.30 -2.72
CA THR A 457 -14.74 -0.09 -3.97
C THR A 457 -13.48 -0.95 -3.97
N ILE A 458 -12.75 -0.89 -5.07
CA ILE A 458 -11.42 -1.46 -5.19
C ILE A 458 -10.34 -0.38 -5.15
N ARG A 459 -9.20 -0.73 -4.57
CA ARG A 459 -7.94 -0.01 -4.68
C ARG A 459 -6.90 -0.97 -5.26
N VAL A 460 -6.21 -0.56 -6.31
CA VAL A 460 -5.17 -1.34 -6.99
C VAL A 460 -3.86 -1.24 -6.20
N ILE A 461 -3.33 -2.34 -5.72
CA ILE A 461 -2.03 -2.33 -5.02
C ILE A 461 -0.89 -2.45 -6.03
N ASP A 462 -1.03 -3.37 -6.98
CA ASP A 462 -0.13 -3.63 -8.10
C ASP A 462 -0.91 -4.29 -9.27
N ALA A 463 -0.20 -4.82 -10.27
CA ALA A 463 -0.80 -5.42 -11.46
C ALA A 463 -1.70 -6.64 -11.20
N ASN A 464 -1.54 -7.35 -10.07
CA ASN A 464 -2.29 -8.57 -9.75
C ASN A 464 -2.91 -8.60 -8.35
N THR A 465 -2.80 -7.53 -7.58
CA THR A 465 -3.34 -7.42 -6.22
C THR A 465 -4.31 -6.26 -6.11
N LEU A 466 -5.54 -6.57 -5.69
CA LEU A 466 -6.62 -5.61 -5.45
C LEU A 466 -6.99 -5.59 -3.96
N GLU A 467 -7.09 -4.42 -3.37
CA GLU A 467 -7.65 -4.21 -2.03
C GLU A 467 -9.14 -3.86 -2.14
N ILE A 468 -9.98 -4.56 -1.39
CA ILE A 468 -11.39 -4.22 -1.21
C ILE A 468 -11.52 -3.32 0.02
N THR A 469 -12.04 -2.12 -0.18
CA THR A 469 -12.12 -1.08 0.86
C THR A 469 -13.39 -0.22 0.70
N SER A 470 -13.66 0.69 1.63
CA SER A 470 -14.75 1.65 1.47
C SER A 470 -14.37 2.77 0.50
N LEU A 471 -15.37 3.41 -0.12
CA LEU A 471 -15.14 4.57 -0.99
C LEU A 471 -14.46 5.72 -0.22
N GLU A 472 -14.85 5.93 1.04
CA GLU A 472 -14.26 6.96 1.90
C GLU A 472 -12.76 6.72 2.13
N ASP A 473 -12.36 5.47 2.46
CA ASP A 473 -10.96 5.13 2.67
C ASP A 473 -10.14 5.24 1.37
N GLU A 474 -10.69 4.83 0.23
CA GLU A 474 -10.02 4.98 -1.06
C GLU A 474 -9.76 6.46 -1.38
N VAL A 475 -10.74 7.34 -1.14
CA VAL A 475 -10.59 8.78 -1.35
C VAL A 475 -9.60 9.40 -0.37
N ALA A 476 -9.59 8.95 0.89
CA ALA A 476 -8.64 9.41 1.90
C ALA A 476 -7.19 8.97 1.58
N ARG A 477 -7.02 7.82 0.95
CA ARG A 477 -5.72 7.26 0.56
C ARG A 477 -5.22 7.88 -0.74
N ARG A 478 -4.54 9.02 -0.59
CA ARG A 478 -3.87 9.70 -1.71
C ARG A 478 -2.52 9.07 -2.02
N GLU A 479 -2.29 8.78 -3.29
CA GLU A 479 -1.06 8.17 -3.80
C GLU A 479 -0.37 9.11 -4.78
N ILE A 480 0.95 9.09 -4.77
CA ILE A 480 1.78 9.87 -5.70
C ILE A 480 1.99 9.03 -6.97
N GLU A 481 1.56 9.56 -8.12
CA GLU A 481 1.77 8.96 -9.45
C GLU A 481 2.46 9.93 -10.41
N PHE A 482 3.13 9.38 -11.42
CA PHE A 482 3.93 10.11 -12.39
C PHE A 482 3.29 9.99 -13.78
N TYR A 483 3.09 11.12 -14.45
CA TYR A 483 2.50 11.18 -15.77
C TYR A 483 3.42 11.88 -16.76
N PRO A 484 3.86 11.23 -17.85
CA PRO A 484 4.63 11.90 -18.88
C PRO A 484 3.72 12.90 -19.61
N VAL A 485 4.13 14.16 -19.68
CA VAL A 485 3.33 15.21 -20.34
C VAL A 485 4.06 15.90 -21.47
N SER A 486 5.22 15.39 -21.88
CA SER A 486 6.01 15.96 -22.97
C SER A 486 5.23 16.17 -24.27
N HIS A 487 4.30 15.27 -24.61
CA HIS A 487 3.44 15.38 -25.81
C HIS A 487 2.33 16.44 -25.67
N LEU A 488 1.96 16.78 -24.44
CA LEU A 488 0.93 17.78 -24.12
C LEU A 488 1.49 19.19 -24.03
N LEU A 489 2.79 19.33 -23.77
CA LEU A 489 3.51 20.61 -23.74
C LEU A 489 3.86 21.06 -25.17
N LYS A 490 2.84 21.40 -25.96
CA LYS A 490 3.01 22.01 -27.29
C LYS A 490 3.41 23.48 -27.15
N LYS A 491 3.85 24.13 -28.23
CA LYS A 491 4.39 25.52 -28.24
C LYS A 491 3.53 26.58 -27.51
N ASN A 492 2.22 26.35 -27.38
CA ASN A 492 1.29 27.28 -26.75
C ASN A 492 0.66 26.76 -25.44
N ARG A 493 1.18 25.66 -24.85
CA ARG A 493 0.66 25.13 -23.58
C ARG A 493 1.77 25.05 -22.55
N SER A 494 1.77 25.97 -21.59
CA SER A 494 2.67 25.95 -20.45
C SER A 494 2.28 24.82 -19.48
N PRO A 495 3.23 24.35 -18.65
CA PRO A 495 2.92 23.41 -17.57
C PRO A 495 1.82 23.95 -16.63
N GLN A 496 1.83 25.25 -16.34
CA GLN A 496 0.84 25.91 -15.48
C GLN A 496 -0.57 25.84 -16.10
N GLN A 497 -0.71 26.10 -17.40
CA GLN A 497 -1.99 25.95 -18.11
C GLN A 497 -2.50 24.51 -18.07
N LEU A 498 -1.60 23.52 -18.21
CA LEU A 498 -1.98 22.11 -18.08
C LEU A 498 -2.44 21.76 -16.66
N ILE A 499 -1.76 22.27 -15.63
CA ILE A 499 -2.16 22.07 -14.23
C ILE A 499 -3.54 22.69 -13.96
N GLN A 500 -3.77 23.92 -14.42
CA GLN A 500 -5.08 24.58 -14.30
C GLN A 500 -6.20 23.79 -14.99
N LEU A 501 -5.93 23.27 -16.19
CA LEU A 501 -6.89 22.41 -16.90
C LEU A 501 -7.22 21.14 -16.10
N ILE A 502 -6.20 20.47 -15.55
CA ILE A 502 -6.40 19.28 -14.72
C ILE A 502 -7.24 19.60 -13.48
N GLN A 503 -6.92 20.68 -12.78
CA GLN A 503 -7.66 21.15 -11.59
C GLN A 503 -9.12 21.45 -11.94
N GLN A 504 -9.38 22.11 -13.07
CA GLN A 504 -10.72 22.41 -13.52
C GLN A 504 -11.53 21.14 -13.85
N LYS A 505 -10.89 20.13 -14.47
CA LYS A 505 -11.57 18.89 -14.88
C LYS A 505 -11.89 17.95 -13.72
N ILE A 506 -11.01 17.89 -12.72
CA ILE A 506 -11.18 16.98 -11.58
C ILE A 506 -11.95 17.66 -10.44
N GLY A 507 -11.96 18.99 -10.41
CA GLY A 507 -12.64 19.81 -9.42
C GLY A 507 -11.64 20.43 -8.45
N THR A 508 -11.62 21.76 -8.39
CA THR A 508 -10.67 22.55 -7.58
C THR A 508 -10.75 22.24 -6.09
N SER A 509 -11.96 22.01 -5.56
CA SER A 509 -12.20 21.68 -4.15
C SER A 509 -11.52 20.39 -3.68
N ARG A 510 -11.11 19.51 -4.61
CA ARG A 510 -10.42 18.25 -4.28
C ARG A 510 -8.93 18.46 -4.02
N PHE A 511 -8.35 19.50 -4.62
CA PHE A 511 -6.93 19.80 -4.53
C PHE A 511 -6.54 20.64 -3.31
N GLY A 512 -7.51 21.00 -2.47
CA GLY A 512 -7.33 21.92 -1.34
C GLY A 512 -7.23 23.37 -1.81
N ASP A 513 -7.86 24.29 -1.09
CA ASP A 513 -7.75 25.74 -1.38
C ASP A 513 -6.41 26.34 -0.90
N ASP A 514 -5.64 25.58 -0.11
CA ASP A 514 -4.39 26.04 0.49
C ASP A 514 -3.18 25.79 -0.42
N GLN A 515 -2.45 26.85 -0.75
CA GLN A 515 -1.19 26.81 -1.52
C GLN A 515 -0.11 25.88 -0.95
N ILE A 516 -0.25 25.45 0.32
CA ILE A 516 0.66 24.55 1.03
C ILE A 516 0.48 23.09 0.56
N ASN A 517 -0.69 22.74 0.02
CA ASN A 517 -1.03 21.39 -0.41
C ASN A 517 -0.97 21.25 -1.95
N GLN A 518 0.15 21.62 -2.57
CA GLN A 518 0.30 21.42 -4.02
C GLN A 518 0.26 19.92 -4.35
N LEU A 519 -0.90 19.44 -4.76
CA LEU A 519 -1.12 18.04 -5.13
C LEU A 519 -0.65 17.73 -6.55
N ILE A 520 -0.28 18.73 -7.34
CA ILE A 520 0.21 18.57 -8.72
C ILE A 520 1.50 19.38 -8.85
N LEU A 521 2.59 18.71 -9.16
CA LEU A 521 3.91 19.30 -9.37
C LEU A 521 4.43 18.93 -10.75
N PHE A 522 5.17 19.83 -11.39
CA PHE A 522 5.79 19.60 -12.69
C PHE A 522 7.31 19.54 -12.55
N ASP A 523 7.91 18.44 -13.00
CA ASP A 523 9.37 18.35 -13.12
C ASP A 523 9.82 18.82 -14.51
N PRO A 524 10.46 19.99 -14.63
CA PRO A 524 10.91 20.52 -15.92
C PRO A 524 11.99 19.66 -16.57
N THR A 525 12.72 18.85 -15.81
CA THR A 525 13.80 18.01 -16.33
C THR A 525 13.25 16.79 -17.04
N SER A 526 12.41 16.00 -16.36
CA SER A 526 11.81 14.80 -16.95
C SER A 526 10.59 15.08 -17.83
N LYS A 527 9.97 16.26 -17.71
CA LYS A 527 8.66 16.59 -18.32
C LYS A 527 7.54 15.68 -17.82
N TYR A 528 7.56 15.35 -16.52
CA TYR A 528 6.50 14.62 -15.85
C TYR A 528 5.69 15.54 -14.93
N LEU A 529 4.40 15.23 -14.80
CA LEU A 529 3.60 15.66 -13.66
C LEU A 529 3.69 14.62 -12.55
N MET A 530 3.91 15.06 -11.32
CA MET A 530 3.78 14.26 -10.11
C MET A 530 2.49 14.67 -9.42
N ILE A 531 1.57 13.73 -9.26
CA ILE A 531 0.22 14.02 -8.75
C ILE A 531 -0.06 13.16 -7.53
N ARG A 532 -0.47 13.79 -6.43
CA ARG A 532 -0.92 13.13 -5.19
C ARG A 532 -2.43 13.16 -5.10
N GLU A 533 -3.08 12.06 -5.45
CA GLU A 533 -4.54 11.95 -5.49
C GLU A 533 -5.04 10.53 -5.21
N SER A 534 -6.35 10.36 -5.00
CA SER A 534 -6.95 9.02 -4.91
C SER A 534 -6.88 8.28 -6.26
N GLN A 535 -6.98 6.96 -6.24
CA GLN A 535 -6.94 6.16 -7.47
C GLN A 535 -8.15 6.38 -8.37
N SER A 536 -9.32 6.67 -7.79
CA SER A 536 -10.49 7.10 -8.56
C SER A 536 -10.21 8.37 -9.35
N ASN A 537 -9.43 9.31 -8.82
CA ASN A 537 -8.99 10.49 -9.56
C ASN A 537 -7.84 10.18 -10.54
N HIS A 538 -6.90 9.29 -10.18
CA HIS A 538 -5.85 8.82 -11.12
C HIS A 538 -6.41 8.12 -12.35
N ARG A 539 -7.53 7.39 -12.23
CA ARG A 539 -8.25 6.84 -13.40
C ARG A 539 -8.72 7.94 -14.35
N LYS A 540 -9.35 8.99 -13.78
CA LYS A 540 -9.81 10.15 -14.56
C LYS A 540 -8.64 10.90 -15.20
N LEU A 541 -7.53 11.05 -14.48
CA LEU A 541 -6.29 11.64 -14.98
C LEU A 541 -5.70 10.84 -16.14
N SER A 542 -5.60 9.53 -15.99
CA SER A 542 -5.04 8.66 -17.03
C SER A 542 -5.84 8.78 -18.34
N TYR A 543 -7.17 8.83 -18.25
CA TYR A 543 -8.03 9.07 -19.41
C TYR A 543 -7.84 10.48 -20.01
N LEU A 544 -7.81 11.51 -19.16
CA LEU A 544 -7.64 12.91 -19.60
C LEU A 544 -6.30 13.13 -20.31
N LEU A 545 -5.22 12.53 -19.80
CA LEU A 545 -3.85 12.75 -20.27
C LEU A 545 -3.47 11.87 -21.47
N SER A 546 -4.14 10.72 -21.65
CA SER A 546 -3.99 9.87 -22.84
C SER A 546 -4.80 10.35 -24.04
N SER A 547 -5.87 11.12 -23.81
CA SER A 547 -6.78 11.59 -24.87
C SER A 547 -6.40 12.94 -25.51
N GLY A 548 -5.45 13.69 -24.93
CA GLY A 548 -5.00 15.01 -25.42
C GLY A 548 -3.68 14.96 -26.17
#